data_AF-A0A1Z8WTW0-F1
#
_entry.id   AF-A0A1Z8WTW0-F1
#
_cell.length_a   1.000
_cell.length_b   1.000
_cell.length_c   1.000
_cell.angle_alpha   90.00
_cell.angle_beta   90.00
_cell.angle_gamma   90.00
#
_symmetry.space_group_name_H-M   'P 1'
#
loop_
_entity.id
_entity.type
_entity.pdbx_description
1 polymer ?
#
loop_
_entity_poly.entity_id
_entity_poly.type
_entity_poly.pdbx_seq_one_letter_code
_entity_poly.pdbx_strand_id
1 'polypeptide(L)'
;MSKQLDRNILSLADEIVNHRSEEKSRQYGPFGEGMERAAAICSGMTGKNLTAHDMFAALIALKFSRQSYNHKEDNLLDAAAYIGAWQNYINETTSDLKEERIESNNSLFKNNKQPNFTDPEIMGPDSPTRLVPPSTRYDHLEDK
;
A
#
# COMPACT_ATOMS: atom_id res chain seq x y z
N MET A 1 -11.01 -26.08 -38.41
CA MET A 1 -11.00 -26.44 -36.97
C MET A 1 -9.88 -25.66 -36.30
N SER A 2 -10.23 -24.65 -35.50
CA SER A 2 -9.25 -23.93 -34.68
C SER A 2 -8.63 -24.93 -33.71
N LYS A 3 -7.29 -25.05 -33.70
CA LYS A 3 -6.57 -25.80 -32.67
C LYS A 3 -6.98 -25.19 -31.32
N GLN A 4 -7.67 -25.97 -30.51
CA GLN A 4 -7.76 -25.69 -29.08
C GLN A 4 -6.33 -25.64 -28.57
N LEU A 5 -5.81 -24.44 -28.32
CA LEU A 5 -4.52 -24.30 -27.64
C LEU A 5 -4.69 -24.94 -26.27
N ASP A 6 -3.92 -25.97 -25.98
CA ASP A 6 -3.72 -26.46 -24.62
C ASP A 6 -3.13 -25.32 -23.80
N ARG A 7 -4.01 -24.52 -23.19
CA ARG A 7 -3.63 -23.41 -22.32
C ARG A 7 -3.08 -23.99 -21.04
N ASN A 8 -1.86 -23.59 -20.66
CA ASN A 8 -1.28 -24.01 -19.39
C ASN A 8 -2.05 -23.40 -18.20
N ILE A 9 -1.83 -23.96 -17.01
CA ILE A 9 -2.53 -23.55 -15.78
C ILE A 9 -2.30 -22.08 -15.41
N LEU A 10 -1.17 -21.47 -15.80
CA LEU A 10 -0.88 -20.06 -15.49
C LEU A 10 -1.76 -19.14 -16.34
N SER A 11 -1.90 -19.43 -17.63
CA SER A 11 -2.80 -18.70 -18.52
C SER A 11 -4.27 -18.86 -18.10
N LEU A 12 -4.65 -20.04 -17.60
CA LEU A 12 -5.99 -20.26 -17.05
C LEU A 12 -6.20 -19.54 -15.72
N ALA A 13 -5.20 -19.49 -14.85
CA ALA A 13 -5.27 -18.73 -13.61
C ALA A 13 -5.43 -17.23 -13.87
N ASP A 14 -4.66 -16.68 -14.81
CA ASP A 14 -4.77 -15.29 -15.25
C ASP A 14 -6.19 -14.98 -15.78
N GLU A 15 -6.75 -15.87 -16.61
CA GLU A 15 -8.14 -15.77 -17.08
C GLU A 15 -9.15 -15.71 -15.93
N ILE A 16 -8.96 -16.55 -14.91
CA ILE A 16 -9.85 -16.68 -13.76
C ILE A 16 -9.82 -15.45 -12.85
N VAL A 17 -8.65 -14.82 -12.72
CA VAL A 17 -8.38 -13.74 -11.78
C VAL A 17 -8.60 -12.38 -12.44
N ASN A 18 -8.03 -12.16 -13.62
CA ASN A 18 -7.95 -10.85 -14.26
C ASN A 18 -9.00 -10.64 -15.36
N HIS A 19 -9.37 -11.69 -16.10
CA HIS A 19 -10.22 -11.55 -17.30
C HIS A 19 -11.69 -11.96 -17.10
N ARG A 20 -12.04 -12.59 -15.97
CA ARG A 20 -13.43 -13.01 -15.62
C ARG A 20 -14.16 -12.06 -14.65
N SER A 21 -13.77 -10.79 -14.63
CA SER A 21 -14.17 -9.82 -13.60
C SER A 21 -15.67 -9.48 -13.58
N GLU A 22 -16.37 -9.42 -14.71
CA GLU A 22 -17.76 -8.94 -14.76
C GLU A 22 -18.79 -9.91 -14.16
N GLU A 23 -18.68 -11.22 -14.41
CA GLU A 23 -19.69 -12.18 -13.95
C GLU A 23 -19.47 -12.64 -12.50
N LYS A 24 -18.20 -12.72 -12.06
CA LYS A 24 -17.86 -13.07 -10.68
C LYS A 24 -18.10 -11.93 -9.69
N SER A 25 -17.80 -10.68 -10.07
CA SER A 25 -17.98 -9.53 -9.17
C SER A 25 -19.44 -9.32 -8.77
N ARG A 26 -20.39 -9.62 -9.67
CA ARG A 26 -21.84 -9.52 -9.37
C ARG A 26 -22.34 -10.55 -8.37
N GLN A 27 -21.72 -11.73 -8.30
CA GLN A 27 -22.15 -12.80 -7.40
C GLN A 27 -21.42 -12.77 -6.05
N TYR A 28 -20.13 -12.45 -6.03
CA TYR A 28 -19.28 -12.65 -4.84
C TYR A 28 -18.57 -11.37 -4.35
N GLY A 29 -18.68 -10.26 -5.08
CA GLY A 29 -17.93 -9.03 -4.78
C GLY A 29 -16.43 -9.14 -5.12
N PRO A 30 -15.63 -8.10 -4.83
CA PRO A 30 -14.18 -8.12 -5.02
C PRO A 30 -13.51 -9.22 -4.19
N PHE A 31 -12.53 -9.89 -4.78
CA PHE A 31 -11.90 -11.06 -4.16
C PHE A 31 -11.15 -10.70 -2.88
N GLY A 32 -10.44 -9.56 -2.87
CA GLY A 32 -9.74 -9.04 -1.69
C GLY A 32 -10.67 -8.79 -0.50
N GLU A 33 -11.78 -8.07 -0.72
CA GLU A 33 -12.80 -7.86 0.30
C GLU A 33 -13.37 -9.18 0.84
N GLY A 34 -13.56 -10.18 -0.04
CA GLY A 34 -13.96 -11.52 0.37
C GLY A 34 -12.99 -12.14 1.38
N MET A 35 -11.69 -11.97 1.17
CA MET A 35 -10.65 -12.46 2.08
C MET A 35 -10.62 -11.70 3.40
N GLU A 36 -10.81 -10.39 3.39
CA GLU A 36 -10.92 -9.58 4.60
C GLU A 36 -12.12 -9.99 5.45
N ARG A 37 -13.29 -10.17 4.82
CA ARG A 37 -14.51 -10.63 5.51
C ARG A 37 -14.33 -12.03 6.10
N ALA A 38 -13.73 -12.95 5.34
CA ALA A 38 -13.43 -14.29 5.83
C ALA A 38 -12.47 -14.25 7.02
N ALA A 39 -11.43 -13.40 6.97
CA ALA A 39 -10.49 -13.21 8.06
C ALA A 39 -11.18 -12.67 9.32
N ALA A 40 -12.06 -11.67 9.18
CA ALA A 40 -12.82 -11.10 10.29
C ALA A 40 -13.75 -12.13 10.95
N ILE A 41 -14.49 -12.90 10.14
CA ILE A 41 -15.39 -13.96 10.63
C ILE A 41 -14.57 -15.04 11.36
N CYS A 42 -13.49 -15.53 10.74
CA CYS A 42 -12.64 -16.56 11.31
C CYS A 42 -11.95 -16.08 12.61
N SER A 43 -11.55 -14.81 12.65
CA SER A 43 -11.02 -14.17 13.85
C SER A 43 -12.05 -14.18 14.98
N GLY A 44 -13.30 -13.78 14.69
CA GLY A 44 -14.40 -13.81 15.65
C GLY A 44 -14.72 -15.22 16.17
N MET A 45 -14.63 -16.23 15.30
CA MET A 45 -14.88 -17.63 15.68
C MET A 45 -13.78 -18.26 16.53
N THR A 46 -12.52 -17.84 16.34
CA THR A 46 -11.35 -18.52 16.93
C THR A 46 -10.64 -17.72 18.02
N GLY A 47 -10.94 -16.43 18.14
CA GLY A 47 -10.22 -15.50 19.01
C GLY A 47 -8.80 -15.18 18.54
N LYS A 48 -8.43 -15.58 17.31
CA LYS A 48 -7.13 -15.25 16.70
C LYS A 48 -7.25 -13.99 15.87
N ASN A 49 -6.18 -13.20 15.81
CA ASN A 49 -6.12 -12.04 14.92
C ASN A 49 -5.64 -12.50 13.54
N LEU A 50 -6.57 -12.71 12.62
CA LEU A 50 -6.28 -13.13 11.25
C LEU A 50 -6.52 -11.98 10.28
N THR A 51 -5.74 -11.97 9.21
CA THR A 51 -5.78 -11.00 8.13
C THR A 51 -6.18 -11.66 6.81
N ALA A 52 -6.46 -10.85 5.78
CA ALA A 52 -6.70 -11.38 4.44
C ALA A 52 -5.53 -12.25 3.94
N HIS A 53 -4.28 -11.88 4.26
CA HIS A 53 -3.09 -12.66 3.91
C HIS A 53 -3.13 -14.08 4.47
N ASP A 54 -3.59 -14.24 5.72
CA ASP A 54 -3.73 -15.56 6.35
C ASP A 54 -4.76 -16.41 5.60
N MET A 55 -5.84 -15.80 5.08
CA MET A 55 -6.87 -16.50 4.31
C MET A 55 -6.36 -16.96 2.95
N PHE A 56 -5.60 -16.10 2.24
CA PHE A 56 -4.91 -16.51 1.02
C PHE A 56 -3.97 -17.71 1.27
N ALA A 57 -3.13 -17.61 2.29
CA ALA A 57 -2.19 -18.68 2.66
C ALA A 57 -2.93 -19.99 3.01
N ALA A 58 -4.00 -19.91 3.80
CA ALA A 58 -4.79 -21.07 4.20
C ALA A 58 -5.45 -21.77 3.00
N LEU A 59 -5.98 -21.02 2.03
CA LEU A 59 -6.58 -21.59 0.83
C LEU A 59 -5.55 -22.23 -0.09
N ILE A 60 -4.37 -21.62 -0.26
CA ILE A 60 -3.26 -22.22 -1.01
C ILE A 60 -2.82 -23.54 -0.34
N ALA A 61 -2.62 -23.52 0.98
CA ALA A 61 -2.27 -24.71 1.75
C ALA A 61 -3.31 -25.82 1.60
N LEU A 62 -4.61 -25.47 1.59
CA LEU A 62 -5.69 -26.43 1.36
C LEU A 62 -5.61 -27.08 -0.02
N LYS A 63 -5.26 -26.33 -1.09
CA LYS A 63 -5.10 -26.91 -2.43
C LYS A 63 -3.90 -27.85 -2.51
N PHE A 64 -2.77 -27.49 -1.90
CA PHE A 64 -1.61 -28.39 -1.81
C PHE A 64 -1.87 -29.63 -0.95
N SER A 65 -2.64 -29.49 0.14
CA SER A 65 -3.07 -30.64 0.92
C SER A 65 -3.92 -31.60 0.07
N ARG A 66 -4.85 -31.10 -0.75
CA ARG A 66 -5.61 -31.96 -1.67
C ARG A 66 -4.73 -32.62 -2.72
N GLN A 67 -3.74 -31.89 -3.22
CA GLN A 67 -2.78 -32.40 -4.20
C GLN A 67 -1.94 -33.57 -3.66
N SER A 68 -1.63 -33.60 -2.36
CA SER A 68 -0.84 -34.69 -1.78
C SER A 68 -1.59 -36.03 -1.67
N TYR A 69 -2.93 -36.00 -1.71
CA TYR A 69 -3.75 -37.23 -1.70
C TYR A 69 -4.14 -37.68 -3.11
N ASN A 70 -4.53 -36.74 -3.97
CA ASN A 70 -4.94 -37.02 -5.35
C ASN A 70 -4.44 -35.92 -6.28
N HIS A 71 -3.52 -36.28 -7.17
CA HIS A 71 -3.05 -35.36 -8.20
C HIS A 71 -4.18 -35.01 -9.18
N LYS A 72 -4.58 -33.73 -9.17
CA LYS A 72 -5.54 -33.15 -10.11
C LYS A 72 -5.02 -31.80 -10.58
N GLU A 73 -5.12 -31.54 -11.88
CA GLU A 73 -4.67 -30.28 -12.49
C GLU A 73 -5.37 -29.07 -11.85
N ASP A 74 -6.66 -29.19 -11.56
CA ASP A 74 -7.47 -28.15 -10.89
C ASP A 74 -6.89 -27.69 -9.54
N ASN A 75 -6.24 -28.57 -8.78
CA ASN A 75 -5.67 -28.19 -7.48
C ASN A 75 -4.52 -27.18 -7.67
N LEU A 76 -3.67 -27.42 -8.67
CA LEU A 76 -2.54 -26.54 -8.98
C LEU A 76 -3.02 -25.26 -9.66
N LEU A 77 -4.04 -25.35 -10.52
CA LEU A 77 -4.71 -24.19 -11.11
C LEU A 77 -5.32 -23.28 -10.04
N ASP A 78 -6.09 -23.84 -9.11
CA ASP A 78 -6.70 -23.08 -8.01
C ASP A 78 -5.64 -22.41 -7.13
N ALA A 79 -4.56 -23.12 -6.81
CA ALA A 79 -3.45 -22.54 -6.05
C ALA A 79 -2.80 -21.37 -6.80
N ALA A 80 -2.55 -21.52 -8.10
CA ALA A 80 -2.00 -20.46 -8.94
C ALA A 80 -2.95 -19.25 -9.02
N ALA A 81 -4.26 -19.49 -9.15
CA ALA A 81 -5.27 -18.42 -9.16
C ALA A 81 -5.30 -17.67 -7.82
N TYR A 82 -5.23 -18.37 -6.68
CA TYR A 82 -5.17 -17.70 -5.38
C TYR A 82 -3.88 -16.89 -5.19
N ILE A 83 -2.74 -17.37 -5.68
CA ILE A 83 -1.47 -16.62 -5.65
C ILE A 83 -1.59 -15.34 -6.50
N GLY A 84 -2.15 -15.44 -7.71
CA GLY A 84 -2.35 -14.28 -8.58
C GLY A 84 -3.30 -13.24 -7.97
N ALA A 85 -4.43 -13.69 -7.43
CA ALA A 85 -5.37 -12.82 -6.73
C ALA A 85 -4.75 -12.17 -5.48
N TRP A 86 -3.85 -12.88 -4.79
CA TRP A 86 -3.14 -12.34 -3.63
C TRP A 86 -2.20 -11.20 -4.03
N GLN A 87 -1.48 -11.35 -5.16
CA GLN A 87 -0.62 -10.29 -5.69
C GLN A 87 -1.43 -9.04 -6.05
N ASN A 88 -2.62 -9.20 -6.65
CA ASN A 88 -3.51 -8.07 -6.94
C ASN A 88 -3.91 -7.33 -5.66
N TYR A 89 -4.36 -8.05 -4.63
CA TYR A 89 -4.72 -7.47 -3.34
C TYR A 89 -3.55 -6.71 -2.68
N ILE A 90 -2.33 -7.25 -2.75
CA ILE A 90 -1.13 -6.56 -2.23
C ILE A 90 -0.86 -5.26 -3.00
N ASN A 91 -1.00 -5.29 -4.32
CA ASN A 91 -0.78 -4.12 -5.16
C ASN A 91 -1.82 -3.03 -4.88
N GLU A 92 -3.10 -3.40 -4.78
CA GLU A 92 -4.23 -2.51 -4.47
C GLU A 92 -4.05 -1.84 -3.10
N THR A 93 -3.83 -2.63 -2.05
CA THR A 93 -3.60 -2.09 -0.70
C THR A 93 -2.36 -1.21 -0.61
N THR A 94 -1.30 -1.52 -1.37
CA THR A 94 -0.09 -0.69 -1.41
C THR A 94 -0.30 0.62 -2.17
N SER A 95 -1.12 0.64 -3.23
CA SER A 95 -1.48 1.88 -3.92
C SER A 95 -2.33 2.78 -3.03
N ASP A 96 -3.32 2.21 -2.34
CA ASP A 96 -4.22 2.97 -1.45
C ASP A 96 -3.44 3.66 -0.34
N LEU A 97 -2.51 2.94 0.30
CA LEU A 97 -1.61 3.51 1.32
C LEU A 97 -0.72 4.64 0.80
N LYS A 98 -0.30 4.60 -0.47
CA LYS A 98 0.49 5.69 -1.07
C LYS A 98 -0.36 6.92 -1.33
N GLU A 99 -1.58 6.74 -1.82
CA GLU A 99 -2.53 7.82 -2.08
C GLU A 99 -2.94 8.52 -0.78
N GLU A 100 -3.34 7.77 0.25
CA GLU A 100 -3.66 8.31 1.58
C GLU A 100 -2.48 9.10 2.19
N ARG A 101 -1.25 8.61 2.00
CA ARG A 101 -0.05 9.30 2.47
C ARG A 101 0.19 10.61 1.72
N ILE A 102 -0.05 10.65 0.41
CA ILE A 102 0.07 11.87 -0.40
C ILE A 102 -0.99 12.89 0.01
N GLU A 103 -2.23 12.46 0.20
CA GLU A 103 -3.32 13.33 0.66
C GLU A 103 -3.07 13.91 2.05
N SER A 104 -2.63 13.06 2.99
CA SER A 104 -2.26 13.48 4.35
C SER A 104 -1.14 14.53 4.33
N ASN A 105 -0.10 14.31 3.53
CA ASN A 105 0.98 15.27 3.36
C ASN A 105 0.48 16.59 2.76
N ASN A 106 -0.34 16.53 1.70
CA ASN A 106 -0.89 17.72 1.05
C ASN A 106 -1.81 18.53 1.99
N SER A 107 -2.56 17.86 2.87
CA SER A 107 -3.36 18.51 3.92
C SER A 107 -2.48 19.23 4.95
N LEU A 108 -1.41 18.59 5.42
CA LEU A 108 -0.44 19.22 6.31
C LEU A 108 0.17 20.49 5.69
N PHE A 109 0.55 20.44 4.41
CA PHE A 109 1.12 21.59 3.71
C PHE A 109 0.11 22.74 3.53
N LYS A 110 -1.19 22.45 3.36
CA LYS A 110 -2.24 23.47 3.27
C LYS A 110 -2.52 24.16 4.61
N ASN A 111 -2.37 23.44 5.72
CA ASN A 111 -2.62 23.96 7.07
C ASN A 111 -1.41 24.75 7.62
N ASN A 112 -0.21 24.50 7.12
CA ASN A 112 0.95 25.37 7.31
C ASN A 112 0.94 26.53 6.31
N LYS A 113 -0.08 27.39 6.35
CA LYS A 113 0.06 28.75 5.79
C LYS A 113 1.22 29.42 6.53
N GLN A 114 2.23 29.88 5.80
CA GLN A 114 3.30 30.69 6.40
C GLN A 114 2.68 31.81 7.24
N PRO A 115 3.22 32.12 8.43
CA PRO A 115 2.74 33.24 9.20
C PRO A 115 2.80 34.47 8.29
N ASN A 116 1.65 35.10 8.10
CA ASN A 116 1.56 36.30 7.28
C ASN A 116 2.27 37.38 8.09
N PHE A 117 3.50 37.73 7.73
CA PHE A 117 4.32 38.75 8.41
C PHE A 117 3.75 40.19 8.28
N THR A 118 2.46 40.31 8.00
CA THR A 118 1.72 41.57 7.83
C THR A 118 0.75 41.85 8.97
N ASP A 119 0.70 41.02 10.02
CA ASP A 119 -0.11 41.32 11.20
C ASP A 119 0.50 42.52 11.97
N PRO A 120 -0.17 43.68 12.04
CA PRO A 120 0.39 44.88 12.67
C PRO A 120 0.51 44.82 14.20
N GLU A 121 0.11 43.72 14.84
CA GLU A 121 0.01 43.61 16.30
C GLU A 121 1.28 43.08 16.99
N ILE A 122 2.38 42.84 16.27
CA ILE A 122 3.68 42.50 16.88
C ILE A 122 4.75 43.54 16.51
N MET A 123 4.47 44.81 16.81
CA MET A 123 5.51 45.82 17.01
C MET A 123 5.25 46.56 18.33
N GLY A 124 5.74 45.98 19.42
CA GLY A 124 6.06 46.75 20.61
C GLY A 124 7.26 47.67 20.33
N PRO A 125 7.33 48.85 20.95
CA PRO A 125 8.35 49.85 20.65
C PRO A 125 9.67 49.48 21.34
N ASP A 126 10.39 48.48 20.86
CA ASP A 126 11.79 48.26 21.25
C ASP A 126 12.53 47.49 20.14
N SER A 127 13.17 48.24 19.24
CA SER A 127 14.09 47.71 18.22
C SER A 127 15.52 47.74 18.77
N PRO A 128 16.23 46.61 18.96
CA PRO A 128 17.66 46.64 19.22
C PRO A 128 18.44 46.87 17.91
N THR A 129 19.09 48.03 17.89
CA THR A 129 20.24 48.49 17.12
C THR A 129 20.90 47.50 16.14
N ARG A 130 21.04 47.93 14.87
CA ARG A 130 21.90 47.34 13.83
C ARG A 130 23.26 46.91 14.40
N LEU A 131 23.59 45.63 14.27
CA LEU A 131 24.96 45.14 14.40
C LEU A 131 25.80 45.73 13.25
N VAL A 132 26.81 46.51 13.62
CA VAL A 132 27.85 47.02 12.71
C VAL A 132 28.88 45.90 12.50
N PRO A 133 29.27 45.55 11.26
CA PRO A 133 30.30 44.54 11.05
C PRO A 133 31.69 45.08 11.45
N PRO A 134 32.60 44.25 12.00
CA PRO A 134 33.94 44.70 12.37
C PRO A 134 34.79 44.93 11.11
N SER A 135 35.37 46.12 10.99
CA SER A 135 36.40 46.42 10.00
C SER A 135 37.72 45.74 10.38
N THR A 136 38.23 44.84 9.56
CA THR A 136 39.61 44.35 9.65
C THR A 136 40.57 45.47 9.26
N ARG A 137 41.34 45.99 10.23
CA ARG A 137 42.52 46.81 9.98
C ARG A 137 43.72 46.14 10.67
N TYR A 138 44.68 45.74 9.85
CA TYR A 138 45.96 45.17 10.26
C TYR A 138 46.81 46.26 10.92
N ASP A 139 47.25 46.03 12.15
CA ASP A 139 48.37 46.74 12.76
C ASP A 139 49.58 45.81 12.75
N HIS A 140 50.45 45.99 11.75
CA HIS A 140 51.87 45.69 11.91
C HIS A 140 52.51 46.93 12.49
N LEU A 141 53.08 46.84 13.69
CA LEU A 141 54.29 47.55 14.10
C LEU A 141 54.90 46.77 15.26
N GLU A 142 55.94 46.01 14.92
CA GLU A 142 56.94 45.48 15.86
C GLU A 142 57.70 46.67 16.46
N ASP A 143 57.93 46.65 17.78
CA ASP A 143 58.99 47.43 18.42
C ASP A 143 59.64 46.54 19.48
N LYS A 144 60.80 45.97 19.13
CA LYS A 144 62.03 45.89 19.95
C LYS A 144 63.17 45.17 19.23
#